data_AF-A0A7I7W1E2-F1
#
_entry.id   AF-A0A7I7W1E2-F1
#
_cell.length_a   1.000
_cell.length_b   1.000
_cell.length_c   1.000
_cell.angle_alpha   90.00
_cell.angle_beta   90.00
_cell.angle_gamma   90.00
#
_symmetry.space_group_name_H-M   'P 1'
#
loop_
_entity.id
_entity.type
_entity.pdbx_description
1 polymer ?
#
loop_
_entity_poly.entity_id
_entity_poly.type
_entity_poly.pdbx_seq_one_letter_code
_entity_poly.pdbx_strand_id
1 'polypeptide(L)'
;MTTTPNPQPIRGGAVLVAVVIALIVVAAVSVSYWKRDHPAPKGSMSGSQAANSPAKMDKDGRFLWLLSEEGIELTRPADVAVNDARSVCERLEGGESEEQVIADIVDGSPDMTGDTAADFADIAREVFCPEV
;
A
#
# COMPACT_ATOMS: atom_id res chain seq x y z
N MET A 1 -10.16 51.23 -47.19
CA MET A 1 -10.44 50.98 -45.76
C MET A 1 -10.83 49.51 -45.65
N THR A 2 -9.90 48.65 -45.31
CA THR A 2 -10.12 47.20 -45.18
C THR A 2 -9.57 46.80 -43.82
N THR A 3 -10.47 46.45 -42.90
CA THR A 3 -10.13 45.96 -41.57
C THR A 3 -9.93 44.44 -41.66
N THR A 4 -8.76 43.95 -41.24
CA THR A 4 -8.51 42.52 -41.08
C THR A 4 -8.49 42.23 -39.57
N PRO A 5 -9.26 41.26 -39.06
CA PRO A 5 -9.29 40.96 -37.63
C PRO A 5 -8.03 40.20 -37.20
N ASN A 6 -7.43 40.68 -36.12
CA ASN A 6 -6.30 40.09 -35.41
C ASN A 6 -6.77 38.88 -34.56
N PRO A 7 -6.27 37.65 -34.76
CA PRO A 7 -6.61 36.52 -33.90
C PRO A 7 -5.84 36.59 -32.58
N GLN A 8 -6.57 36.75 -31.48
CA GLN A 8 -6.08 36.65 -30.10
C GLN A 8 -5.58 35.22 -29.79
N PRO A 9 -4.57 35.05 -28.91
CA PRO A 9 -3.99 33.76 -28.60
C PRO A 9 -4.88 32.96 -27.63
N ILE A 10 -5.59 31.96 -28.14
CA ILE A 10 -6.25 30.93 -27.32
C ILE A 10 -5.18 29.92 -26.85
N ARG A 11 -4.29 30.32 -25.94
CA ARG A 11 -3.23 29.45 -25.39
C ARG A 11 -3.56 28.85 -24.02
N GLY A 12 -4.60 29.31 -23.33
CA GLY A 12 -4.99 28.79 -22.01
C GLY A 12 -5.93 27.57 -22.04
N GLY A 13 -6.88 27.56 -22.98
CA GLY A 13 -7.91 26.50 -23.02
C GLY A 13 -7.39 25.14 -23.48
N ALA A 14 -6.48 25.11 -24.45
CA ALA A 14 -5.94 23.87 -24.99
C ALA A 14 -5.11 23.08 -23.97
N VAL A 15 -4.39 23.77 -23.09
CA VAL A 15 -3.58 23.14 -22.03
C VAL A 15 -4.49 22.52 -20.97
N LEU A 16 -5.56 23.23 -20.56
CA LEU A 16 -6.55 22.68 -19.63
C LEU A 16 -7.26 21.46 -20.20
N VAL A 17 -7.64 21.49 -21.48
CA VAL A 17 -8.27 20.33 -22.15
C VAL A 17 -7.31 19.15 -22.20
N ALA A 18 -6.03 19.37 -22.53
CA ALA A 18 -5.03 18.31 -22.56
C ALA A 18 -4.78 17.68 -21.18
N VAL A 19 -4.74 18.49 -20.11
CA VAL A 19 -4.58 18.00 -18.74
C VAL A 19 -5.81 17.20 -18.29
N VAL A 20 -7.03 17.69 -18.58
CA VAL A 20 -8.26 16.96 -18.26
C VAL A 20 -8.31 15.61 -18.99
N ILE A 21 -7.93 15.58 -20.28
CA ILE A 21 -7.86 14.33 -21.04
C ILE A 21 -6.83 13.38 -20.43
N ALA A 22 -5.64 13.87 -20.07
CA ALA A 22 -4.61 13.05 -19.44
C ALA A 22 -5.09 12.45 -18.11
N LEU A 23 -5.77 13.24 -17.27
CA LEU A 23 -6.33 12.75 -16.00
C LEU A 23 -7.42 11.69 -16.23
N ILE A 24 -8.29 11.86 -17.23
CA ILE A 24 -9.31 10.88 -17.59
C ILE A 24 -8.67 9.58 -18.09
N VAL A 25 -7.62 9.67 -18.91
CA VAL A 25 -6.88 8.51 -19.41
C VAL A 25 -6.20 7.77 -18.25
N VAL A 26 -5.54 8.47 -17.34
CA VAL A 26 -4.93 7.86 -16.15
C VAL A 26 -5.98 7.16 -15.31
N ALA A 27 -7.11 7.81 -15.00
CA ALA A 27 -8.19 7.21 -14.23
C ALA A 27 -8.79 5.96 -14.91
N ALA A 28 -9.02 6.01 -16.23
CA ALA A 28 -9.54 4.88 -16.99
C ALA A 28 -8.56 3.70 -17.02
N VAL A 29 -7.27 3.99 -17.09
CA VAL A 29 -6.19 3.00 -17.07
C VAL A 29 -6.08 2.37 -15.68
N SER A 30 -6.08 3.16 -14.60
CA SER A 30 -6.07 2.67 -13.21
C SER A 30 -7.26 1.73 -12.92
N VAL A 31 -8.47 2.12 -13.32
CA VAL A 31 -9.67 1.28 -13.18
C VAL A 31 -9.57 -0.01 -14.01
N SER A 32 -8.97 0.07 -15.20
CA SER A 32 -8.79 -1.09 -16.08
C SER A 32 -7.74 -2.07 -15.57
N TYR A 33 -6.67 -1.57 -14.92
CA TYR A 33 -5.68 -2.41 -14.25
C TYR A 33 -6.31 -3.13 -13.06
N TRP A 34 -6.99 -2.42 -12.15
CA TRP A 34 -7.76 -3.04 -11.08
C TRP A 34 -8.71 -4.13 -11.59
N LYS A 35 -9.46 -3.85 -12.67
CA LYS A 35 -10.40 -4.81 -13.23
C LYS A 35 -9.75 -6.03 -13.91
N ARG A 36 -8.48 -5.93 -14.31
CA ARG A 36 -7.70 -7.06 -14.87
C ARG A 36 -7.02 -7.88 -13.77
N ASP A 37 -6.59 -7.22 -12.69
CA ASP A 37 -5.92 -7.84 -11.56
C ASP A 37 -6.90 -8.44 -10.54
N HIS A 38 -8.21 -8.23 -10.72
CA HIS A 38 -9.26 -9.00 -10.04
C HIS A 38 -9.54 -10.32 -10.78
N PRO A 39 -8.98 -11.48 -10.37
CA PRO A 39 -9.56 -12.76 -10.74
C PRO A 39 -11.01 -12.79 -10.24
N ALA A 40 -11.92 -13.22 -11.12
CA ALA A 40 -13.34 -13.30 -10.83
C ALA A 40 -13.61 -14.01 -9.48
N PRO A 41 -14.46 -13.45 -8.59
CA PRO A 41 -14.81 -14.10 -7.35
C PRO A 41 -15.73 -15.29 -7.68
N LYS A 42 -15.13 -16.48 -7.79
CA LYS A 42 -15.90 -17.73 -7.67
C LYS A 42 -16.24 -17.89 -6.19
N GLY A 43 -17.49 -17.60 -5.85
CA GLY A 43 -17.97 -17.73 -4.49
C GLY A 43 -17.81 -19.17 -3.98
N SER A 44 -17.31 -19.31 -2.75
CA SER A 44 -17.94 -20.06 -1.64
C SER A 44 -16.89 -20.43 -0.59
N MET A 45 -16.80 -19.65 0.49
CA MET A 45 -17.10 -20.06 1.87
C MET A 45 -16.36 -19.15 2.86
N SER A 46 -17.16 -18.43 3.66
CA SER A 46 -16.95 -18.08 5.07
C SER A 46 -15.56 -17.53 5.47
N GLY A 47 -15.40 -16.25 5.77
CA GLY A 47 -16.23 -15.54 6.74
C GLY A 47 -16.62 -14.14 6.29
N SER A 48 -17.77 -13.70 6.81
CA SER A 48 -18.04 -12.27 6.91
C SER A 48 -16.94 -11.65 7.74
N GLN A 49 -15.91 -11.09 7.10
CA GLN A 49 -15.12 -10.05 7.73
C GLN A 49 -16.03 -8.83 7.71
N ALA A 50 -16.89 -8.78 8.73
CA ALA A 50 -17.51 -7.53 9.14
C ALA A 50 -16.43 -6.46 9.08
N ALA A 51 -16.79 -5.28 8.59
CA ALA A 51 -15.97 -4.10 8.73
C ALA A 51 -15.73 -3.85 10.23
N ASN A 52 -14.76 -4.56 10.79
CA ASN A 52 -14.24 -4.35 12.12
C ASN A 52 -13.43 -3.08 11.98
N SER A 53 -13.94 -1.97 12.52
CA SER A 53 -13.07 -0.82 12.76
C SER A 53 -11.80 -1.33 13.45
N PRO A 54 -10.60 -0.81 13.11
CA PRO A 54 -9.32 -1.27 13.66
C PRO A 54 -9.29 -1.25 15.20
N ALA A 55 -10.18 -0.47 15.84
CA ALA A 55 -10.43 -0.46 17.27
C ALA A 55 -10.99 -1.77 17.87
N LYS A 56 -11.55 -2.69 17.07
CA LYS A 56 -12.04 -4.02 17.52
C LYS A 56 -11.20 -5.19 17.03
N MET A 57 -10.18 -4.94 16.21
CA MET A 57 -9.26 -5.99 15.76
C MET A 57 -8.25 -6.31 16.87
N ASP A 58 -7.92 -7.59 17.00
CA ASP A 58 -6.74 -8.02 17.74
C ASP A 58 -5.46 -7.48 17.07
N LYS A 59 -4.31 -7.62 17.75
CA LYS A 59 -3.03 -7.08 17.25
C LYS A 59 -2.67 -7.66 15.88
N ASP A 60 -2.90 -8.94 15.66
CA ASP A 60 -2.55 -9.60 14.39
C ASP A 60 -3.43 -9.10 13.25
N GLY A 61 -4.75 -9.01 13.50
CA GLY A 61 -5.69 -8.43 12.55
C GLY A 61 -5.40 -6.97 12.21
N ARG A 62 -4.98 -6.17 13.20
CA ARG A 62 -4.59 -4.76 12.99
C ARG A 62 -3.29 -4.63 12.19
N PHE A 63 -2.30 -5.47 12.46
CA PHE A 63 -1.06 -5.53 11.71
C PHE A 63 -1.30 -5.82 10.22
N LEU A 64 -2.05 -6.88 9.93
CA LEU A 64 -2.39 -7.26 8.56
C LEU A 64 -3.24 -6.20 7.84
N TRP A 65 -4.11 -5.51 8.58
CA TRP A 65 -4.90 -4.42 8.03
C TRP A 65 -4.04 -3.21 7.65
N LEU A 66 -3.08 -2.81 8.49
CA LEU A 66 -2.15 -1.71 8.20
C LEU A 66 -1.24 -2.02 7.00
N LEU A 67 -0.71 -3.25 6.90
CA LEU A 67 0.06 -3.67 5.73
C LEU A 67 -0.77 -3.55 4.44
N SER A 68 -2.04 -3.97 4.48
CA SER A 68 -2.94 -3.84 3.34
C SER A 68 -3.28 -2.37 3.01
N GLU A 69 -3.27 -1.48 3.99
CA GLU A 69 -3.50 -0.04 3.76
C GLU A 69 -2.32 0.61 3.04
N GLU A 70 -1.09 0.26 3.45
CA GLU A 70 0.16 0.70 2.81
C GLU A 70 0.40 0.03 1.45
N GLY A 71 -0.45 -0.90 1.03
CA GLY A 71 -0.31 -1.64 -0.24
C GLY A 71 0.82 -2.66 -0.23
N ILE A 72 1.23 -3.12 0.96
CA ILE A 72 2.24 -4.16 1.15
C ILE A 72 1.59 -5.52 0.94
N GLU A 73 1.85 -6.11 -0.22
CA GLU A 73 1.38 -7.44 -0.58
C GLU A 73 2.26 -8.51 0.09
N LEU A 74 1.67 -9.34 0.94
CA LEU A 74 2.36 -10.47 1.55
C LEU A 74 2.45 -11.64 0.56
N THR A 75 3.65 -11.98 0.13
CA THR A 75 3.92 -13.20 -0.65
C THR A 75 3.91 -14.46 0.20
N ARG A 76 4.15 -14.32 1.51
CA ARG A 76 4.12 -15.41 2.49
C ARG A 76 2.76 -15.49 3.21
N PRO A 77 2.42 -16.65 3.79
CA PRO A 77 1.20 -16.77 4.60
C PRO A 77 1.14 -15.72 5.71
N ALA A 78 -0.07 -15.21 5.99
CA ALA A 78 -0.29 -14.13 6.95
C ALA A 78 0.17 -14.49 8.38
N ASP A 79 0.06 -15.76 8.78
CA ASP A 79 0.54 -16.26 10.07
C ASP A 79 2.07 -16.19 10.19
N VAL A 80 2.80 -16.46 9.09
CA VAL A 80 4.26 -16.33 9.05
C VAL A 80 4.66 -14.87 9.18
N ALA A 81 3.99 -13.97 8.45
CA ALA A 81 4.25 -12.53 8.53
C ALA A 81 3.97 -11.98 9.94
N VAL A 82 2.88 -12.40 10.58
CA VAL A 82 2.55 -12.01 11.97
C VAL A 82 3.59 -12.54 12.95
N ASN A 83 4.06 -13.78 12.78
CA ASN A 83 5.09 -14.34 13.64
C ASN A 83 6.41 -13.57 13.51
N ASP A 84 6.82 -13.26 12.27
CA ASP A 84 8.03 -12.47 12.00
C ASP A 84 7.91 -11.06 12.59
N ALA A 85 6.75 -10.41 12.45
CA ALA A 85 6.47 -9.10 13.04
C ALA A 85 6.53 -9.11 14.58
N ARG A 86 6.15 -10.21 15.23
CA ARG A 86 6.32 -10.36 16.69
C ARG A 86 7.79 -10.53 17.05
N SER A 87 8.55 -11.30 16.26
CA SER A 87 10.00 -11.44 16.45
C SER A 87 10.74 -10.13 16.25
N VAL A 88 10.32 -9.25 15.34
CA VAL A 88 10.85 -7.87 15.22
C VAL A 88 10.83 -7.17 16.58
N CYS A 89 9.75 -7.32 17.33
CA CYS A 89 9.63 -6.71 18.65
C CYS A 89 10.62 -7.28 19.67
N GLU A 90 10.68 -8.60 19.78
CA GLU A 90 11.58 -9.29 20.70
C GLU A 90 13.06 -8.93 20.43
N ARG A 91 13.40 -8.73 19.16
CA ARG A 91 14.73 -8.37 18.69
C ARG A 91 15.10 -6.93 19.03
N LEU A 92 14.18 -5.99 18.82
CA LEU A 92 14.36 -4.59 19.20
C LEU A 92 14.45 -4.41 20.71
N GLU A 93 13.60 -5.09 21.49
CA GLU A 93 13.71 -5.16 22.96
C GLU A 93 15.02 -5.81 23.41
N GLY A 94 15.54 -6.77 22.64
CA GLY A 94 16.84 -7.39 22.83
C GLY A 94 18.04 -6.49 22.53
N GLY A 95 17.81 -5.29 21.96
CA GLY A 95 18.84 -4.30 21.64
C GLY A 95 19.45 -4.46 20.24
N GLU A 96 18.84 -5.23 19.34
CA GLU A 96 19.23 -5.25 17.93
C GLU A 96 18.86 -3.92 17.25
N SER A 97 19.64 -3.52 16.24
CA SER A 97 19.35 -2.31 15.48
C SER A 97 18.25 -2.55 14.45
N GLU A 98 17.50 -1.50 14.17
CA GLU A 98 16.41 -1.53 13.19
C GLU A 98 16.91 -1.93 11.79
N GLU A 99 18.11 -1.47 11.39
CA GLU A 99 18.68 -1.84 10.09
C GLU A 99 19.00 -3.34 10.00
N GLN A 100 19.42 -3.94 11.12
CA GLN A 100 19.69 -5.38 11.18
C GLN A 100 18.40 -6.19 11.11
N VAL A 101 17.33 -5.70 11.74
CA VAL A 101 16.00 -6.28 11.63
C VAL A 101 15.46 -6.20 10.20
N ILE A 102 15.58 -5.03 9.56
CA ILE A 102 15.16 -4.83 8.15
C ILE A 102 15.93 -5.76 7.22
N ALA A 103 17.25 -5.87 7.39
CA ALA A 103 18.08 -6.75 6.56
C ALA A 103 17.61 -8.21 6.63
N ASP A 104 17.25 -8.69 7.82
CA ASP A 104 16.77 -10.05 8.00
C ASP A 104 15.35 -10.27 7.46
N ILE A 105 14.48 -9.24 7.51
CA ILE A 105 13.16 -9.29 6.87
C ILE A 105 13.31 -9.48 5.36
N VAL A 106 14.24 -8.72 4.74
CA VAL A 106 14.55 -8.83 3.30
C VAL A 106 15.15 -10.20 2.97
N ASP A 107 16.07 -10.72 3.79
CA ASP A 107 16.64 -12.06 3.59
C ASP A 107 15.57 -13.16 3.62
N GLY A 108 14.61 -13.05 4.55
CA GLY A 108 13.47 -13.96 4.66
C GLY A 108 12.36 -13.73 3.63
N SER A 109 12.39 -12.60 2.92
CA SER A 109 11.35 -12.16 1.98
C SER A 109 11.99 -11.62 0.70
N PRO A 110 12.52 -12.50 -0.19
CA PRO A 110 13.33 -12.10 -1.35
C PRO A 110 12.58 -11.24 -2.38
N ASP A 111 11.25 -11.19 -2.31
CA ASP A 111 10.41 -10.35 -3.15
C ASP A 111 10.12 -8.96 -2.53
N MET A 112 10.55 -8.73 -1.28
CA MET A 112 10.33 -7.51 -0.52
C MET A 112 11.51 -6.55 -0.71
N THR A 113 11.24 -5.29 -1.01
CA THR A 113 12.29 -4.26 -1.09
C THR A 113 12.70 -3.82 0.31
N GLY A 114 13.89 -3.22 0.45
CA GLY A 114 14.34 -2.67 1.73
C GLY A 114 13.40 -1.61 2.30
N ASP A 115 12.81 -0.78 1.43
CA ASP A 115 11.82 0.23 1.83
C ASP A 115 10.55 -0.43 2.38
N THR A 116 10.01 -1.44 1.68
CA THR A 116 8.83 -2.19 2.13
C THR A 116 9.11 -2.98 3.41
N ALA A 117 10.34 -3.47 3.61
CA ALA A 117 10.76 -4.13 4.83
C ALA A 117 10.88 -3.16 6.02
N ALA A 118 11.27 -1.90 5.77
CA ALA A 118 11.25 -0.84 6.77
C ALA A 118 9.82 -0.50 7.19
N ASP A 119 8.91 -0.28 6.23
CA ASP A 119 7.49 -0.03 6.52
C ASP A 119 6.86 -1.19 7.30
N PHE A 120 7.20 -2.43 6.94
CA PHE A 120 6.79 -3.62 7.68
C PHE A 120 7.29 -3.61 9.13
N ALA A 121 8.57 -3.29 9.34
CA ALA A 121 9.17 -3.23 10.68
C ALA A 121 8.53 -2.13 11.53
N ASP A 122 8.25 -0.96 10.93
CA ASP A 122 7.59 0.15 11.63
C ASP A 122 6.15 -0.18 12.03
N ILE A 123 5.36 -0.79 11.14
CA ILE A 123 4.02 -1.26 11.46
C ILE A 123 4.08 -2.35 12.55
N ALA A 124 5.04 -3.27 12.46
CA ALA A 124 5.24 -4.29 13.47
C ALA A 124 5.54 -3.68 14.85
N ARG A 125 6.39 -2.66 14.90
CA ARG A 125 6.69 -1.90 16.12
C ARG A 125 5.46 -1.21 16.68
N GLU A 126 4.73 -0.47 15.85
CA GLU A 126 3.52 0.24 16.29
C GLU A 126 2.50 -0.70 16.93
N VAL A 127 2.33 -1.90 16.34
CA VAL A 127 1.28 -2.83 16.75
C VAL A 127 1.70 -3.75 17.90
N PHE A 128 2.93 -4.27 17.86
CA PHE A 128 3.43 -5.28 18.79
C PHE A 128 4.31 -4.72 19.90
N CYS A 129 4.95 -3.56 19.70
CA CYS A 129 5.90 -2.92 20.61
C CYS A 129 5.41 -1.57 21.18
N PRO A 130 4.24 -1.48 21.82
CA PRO A 130 3.74 -0.19 22.30
C PRO A 130 4.56 0.45 23.43
N GLU A 131 5.49 -0.29 24.04
CA GLU A 131 6.28 0.14 25.21
C GLU A 131 7.76 0.42 24.88
N VAL A 132 8.16 0.21 23.62
CA VAL A 132 9.56 0.27 23.16
C VAL A 132 9.81 1.58 22.44
#